data_AF-A0A7Y2AZR8-F1
#
_entry.id   AF-A0A7Y2AZR8-F1
#
_cell.length_a   1.000
_cell.length_b   1.000
_cell.length_c   1.000
_cell.angle_alpha   90.00
_cell.angle_beta   90.00
_cell.angle_gamma   90.00
#
_symmetry.space_group_name_H-M   'P 1'
#
loop_
_entity.id
_entity.type
_entity.pdbx_description
1 polymer ?
#
loop_
_entity_poly.entity_id
_entity_poly.type
_entity_poly.pdbx_seq_one_letter_code
_entity_poly.pdbx_strand_id
1 'polypeptide(L)' 'GKLRAVLLDRLGTPTIPQIFIGGQHIGGATDLFAALKEGRLEELLSAKGISMAAAEEGFEPESMLPGWLHKR' A
#
# COMPACT_ATOMS: atom_id res chain seq x y z
N GLY A 1 -5.00 -20.62 -5.65
CA GLY A 1 -4.69 -20.78 -4.21
C GLY A 1 -5.82 -20.19 -3.39
N LYS A 2 -6.22 -20.83 -2.28
CA LYS A 2 -7.44 -20.48 -1.52
C LYS A 2 -7.47 -19.01 -1.04
N LEU A 3 -6.32 -18.42 -0.71
CA LEU A 3 -6.23 -17.03 -0.26
C LEU A 3 -6.68 -16.01 -1.32
N ARG A 4 -6.30 -16.20 -2.59
CA ARG A 4 -6.72 -15.29 -3.68
C ARG A 4 -8.23 -15.29 -3.88
N ALA A 5 -8.86 -16.46 -3.74
CA ALA A 5 -10.32 -16.58 -3.84
C ALA A 5 -11.02 -15.83 -2.69
N VAL A 6 -10.51 -15.97 -1.46
CA VAL A 6 -11.05 -15.22 -0.29
C VAL A 6 -10.83 -13.72 -0.42
N LEU A 7 -9.67 -13.27 -0.91
CA LEU A 7 -9.41 -11.84 -1.12
C LEU A 7 -10.30 -11.26 -2.23
N LEU A 8 -10.50 -11.99 -3.33
CA LEU A 8 -11.42 -11.60 -4.39
C LEU A 8 -12.85 -11.47 -3.87
N ASP A 9 -13.33 -12.47 -3.12
CA ASP A 9 -14.67 -12.47 -2.52
C ASP A 9 -14.88 -11.28 -1.57
N ARG A 10 -13.88 -10.96 -0.74
CA ARG A 10 -13.98 -9.88 0.26
C ARG A 10 -13.77 -8.48 -0.30
N LEU A 11 -12.87 -8.32 -1.28
CA LEU A 11 -12.38 -7.01 -1.72
C LEU A 11 -12.85 -6.65 -3.14
N GLY A 12 -13.48 -7.59 -3.85
CA GLY A 12 -13.93 -7.40 -5.23
C GLY A 12 -12.80 -7.27 -6.25
N THR A 13 -11.55 -7.47 -5.85
CA THR A 13 -10.37 -7.32 -6.72
C THR A 13 -9.49 -8.58 -6.68
N PRO A 14 -9.11 -9.13 -7.85
CA PRO A 14 -8.20 -10.26 -7.92
C PRO A 14 -6.72 -9.85 -7.80
N THR A 15 -6.44 -8.54 -7.86
CA THR A 15 -5.09 -7.99 -7.92
C THR A 15 -4.34 -8.22 -6.62
N ILE A 16 -3.05 -8.56 -6.71
CA ILE A 16 -2.14 -8.64 -5.57
C ILE A 16 -0.90 -7.77 -5.84
N PRO A 17 -0.23 -7.24 -4.80
CA PRO A 17 -0.54 -7.39 -3.36
C PRO A 17 -1.83 -6.67 -2.94
N GLN A 18 -2.39 -7.08 -1.80
CA GLN A 18 -3.44 -6.37 -1.07
C GLN A 18 -2.93 -6.10 0.34
N ILE A 19 -2.87 -4.83 0.72
CA ILE A 19 -2.14 -4.33 1.89
C ILE A 19 -3.14 -3.92 2.97
N PHE A 20 -2.85 -4.33 4.20
CA PHE A 20 -3.65 -4.00 5.38
C PHE A 20 -2.73 -3.46 6.47
N ILE A 21 -3.16 -2.42 7.19
CA ILE A 21 -2.44 -1.85 8.33
C ILE A 21 -3.38 -1.85 9.54
N GLY A 22 -3.00 -2.58 10.59
CA GLY A 22 -3.80 -2.67 11.82
C GLY A 22 -5.25 -3.11 11.60
N GLY A 23 -5.49 -3.98 10.61
CA GLY A 23 -6.82 -4.48 10.23
C GLY A 23 -7.56 -3.65 9.18
N GLN A 24 -7.11 -2.44 8.87
CA GLN A 24 -7.70 -1.60 7.83
C GLN A 24 -7.14 -1.96 6.45
N HIS A 25 -8.00 -2.16 5.45
CA HIS A 25 -7.59 -2.34 4.06
C HIS A 25 -7.12 -1.02 3.45
N ILE A 26 -5.94 -1.02 2.85
CA ILE A 26 -5.33 0.15 2.21
C ILE A 26 -5.50 0.09 0.69
N GLY A 27 -5.34 -1.10 0.09
CA GLY A 27 -5.40 -1.30 -1.35
C GLY A 27 -4.19 -2.10 -1.87
N GLY A 28 -3.79 -1.85 -3.11
CA GLY A 28 -2.59 -2.42 -3.72
C GLY A 28 -1.31 -1.59 -3.46
N ALA A 29 -0.25 -1.90 -4.21
CA ALA A 29 1.04 -1.22 -4.08
C ALA A 29 0.94 0.29 -4.40
N THR A 30 0.24 0.66 -5.48
CA THR A 30 0.03 2.06 -5.86
C THR A 30 -0.77 2.83 -4.81
N ASP A 31 -1.79 2.20 -4.20
CA ASP A 31 -2.59 2.83 -3.15
C ASP A 31 -1.74 3.10 -1.89
N LEU A 32 -0.82 2.19 -1.54
CA LEU A 32 0.13 2.42 -0.45
C LEU A 32 1.08 3.59 -0.76
N PHE A 33 1.57 3.68 -1.99
CA PHE A 33 2.47 4.78 -2.41
C PHE A 33 1.76 6.13 -2.43
N ALA A 34 0.48 6.17 -2.85
CA ALA A 34 -0.35 7.35 -2.72
C ALA A 34 -0.52 7.75 -1.24
N ALA A 35 -0.85 6.79 -0.36
CA ALA A 35 -0.98 7.05 1.07
C ALA A 35 0.32 7.55 1.73
N LEU A 36 1.49 7.12 1.23
CA LEU A 36 2.77 7.65 1.66
C LEU A 36 2.96 9.11 1.22
N LYS A 37 2.69 9.43 -0.05
CA LYS A 37 2.79 10.81 -0.58
C LYS A 37 1.83 11.78 0.10
N GLU A 38 0.65 11.31 0.49
CA GLU A 38 -0.37 12.08 1.20
C GLU A 38 -0.09 12.23 2.71
N GLY A 39 0.95 11.59 3.26
CA GLY A 39 1.23 11.55 4.71
C GLY A 39 0.32 10.60 5.51
N ARG A 40 -0.77 10.11 4.90
CA ARG A 40 -1.73 9.19 5.52
C ARG A 40 -1.10 7.90 6.05
N LEU A 41 -0.06 7.38 5.39
CA LEU A 41 0.64 6.18 5.85
C LEU A 41 1.31 6.39 7.21
N GLU A 42 1.94 7.55 7.40
CA GLU A 42 2.59 7.91 8.66
C GLU A 42 1.57 8.04 9.79
N GLU A 43 0.42 8.65 9.53
CA GLU A 43 -0.69 8.76 10.49
C GLU A 43 -1.20 7.38 10.92
N LEU A 44 -1.42 6.48 9.94
CA LEU A 44 -1.90 5.12 10.20
C LEU A 44 -0.93 4.31 11.07
N LEU A 45 0.37 4.44 10.80
CA LEU A 45 1.41 3.74 11.57
C LEU A 45 1.60 4.37 12.96
N SER A 46 1.58 5.70 13.06
CA SER A 46 1.67 6.41 14.34
C SER A 46 0.49 6.08 15.25
N ALA A 47 -0.71 5.91 14.70
CA ALA A 47 -1.89 5.44 15.44
C ALA A 47 -1.73 4.01 16.01
N LYS A 48 -0.74 3.24 15.52
CA LYS A 48 -0.35 1.93 16.05
C LYS A 48 0.93 1.97 16.89
N GLY A 49 1.42 3.17 17.23
CA GLY A 49 2.64 3.36 18.01
C GLY A 49 3.92 3.04 17.23
N ILE A 50 3.86 3.05 15.89
CA ILE A 50 4.99 2.75 15.00
C ILE A 50 5.44 4.06 14.35
N SER A 51 6.64 4.51 14.67
CA SER A 51 7.27 5.67 14.02
C SER A 51 7.95 5.26 12.71
N MET A 52 7.72 6.01 11.63
CA MET A 52 8.49 5.87 10.40
C MET A 52 9.81 6.63 10.52
N ALA A 53 10.87 6.08 9.92
CA ALA A 53 12.09 6.85 9.69
C ALA A 53 11.80 7.93 8.63
N ALA A 54 12.49 9.06 8.73
CA ALA A 54 12.43 10.08 7.68
C ALA A 54 12.84 9.48 6.34
N ALA A 55 12.03 9.72 5.31
CA ALA A 55 12.41 9.37 3.95
C ALA A 55 13.63 10.18 3.53
N GLU A 56 14.46 9.61 2.65
CA GLU A 56 15.54 10.35 2.01
C GLU A 56 14.95 11.54 1.22
N GLU A 57 15.69 12.65 1.19
CA GLU A 57 15.26 13.84 0.47
C GLU A 57 15.10 13.53 -1.02
N GLY A 58 13.93 13.86 -1.58
CA GLY A 58 13.59 13.55 -2.97
C GLY A 58 13.24 12.08 -3.25
N PHE A 59 12.96 11.28 -2.21
CA PHE A 59 12.49 9.91 -2.42
C PHE A 59 11.11 9.88 -3.11
N GLU A 60 11.06 9.26 -4.29
CA GLU A 60 9.84 9.04 -5.06
C GLU A 60 9.41 7.56 -4.98
N PRO A 61 8.34 7.22 -4.23
CA PRO A 61 7.92 5.83 -4.02
C PRO A 61 7.62 5.07 -5.32
N GLU A 62 7.09 5.77 -6.33
CA GLU A 62 6.77 5.18 -7.64
C GLU A 62 8.00 4.69 -8.42
N SER A 63 9.20 5.19 -8.09
CA SER A 63 10.45 4.69 -8.67
C SER A 63 10.73 3.22 -8.33
N MET A 64 10.08 2.68 -7.29
CA MET A 64 10.15 1.28 -6.92
C MET A 64 9.23 0.38 -7.75
N LEU A 65 8.32 0.95 -8.55
CA LEU A 65 7.45 0.17 -9.40
C LEU A 65 8.23 -0.36 -10.60
N PRO A 66 7.97 -1.60 -11.04
CA PRO A 66 8.63 -2.13 -12.21
C PRO A 66 8.20 -1.36 -13.46
N GLY A 67 9.13 -1.10 -14.37
CA GLY A 67 8.86 -0.32 -15.59
C GLY A 67 7.83 -0.94 -16.55
N TRP A 68 7.47 -2.22 -16.37
CA TRP A 68 6.41 -2.90 -17.12
C TRP A 68 5.00 -2.72 -16.51
N LEU A 69 4.89 -2.02 -15.37
CA LEU A 69 3.60 -1.76 -14.75
C LEU A 69 2.84 -0.71 -15.55
N HIS A 70 1.75 -1.13 -16.19
CA HIS A 70 0.86 -0.21 -16.91
C HIS A 70 0.21 0.77 -15.94
N LYS A 71 0.39 2.09 -16.19
CA LYS A 71 -0.42 3.14 -15.56
C LYS A 71 -1.89 2.86 -15.91
N ARG A 72 -2.75 2.86 -14.89
CA ARG A 72 -4.20 2.75 -15.09
C ARG A 72 -4.77 4.03 -15.69
#